data_AF-A0A382XF03-F1
#
_entry.id   AF-A0A382XF03-F1
#
_cell.length_a   1.000
_cell.length_b   1.000
_cell.length_c   1.000
_cell.angle_alpha   90.00
_cell.angle_beta   90.00
_cell.angle_gamma   90.00
#
_symmetry.space_group_name_H-M   'P 1'
#
loop_
_entity.id
_entity.type
_entity.pdbx_description
1 polymer ?
#
loop_
_entity_poly.entity_id
_entity_poly.type
_entity_poly.pdbx_seq_one_letter_code
_entity_poly.pdbx_strand_id
1 'polypeptide(L)'
;MLRLNRHGRSGIFMTGLSPLDCALWDLKGKAWGQPIWRLLGGPTRDSVPVYASMLGQSIEPEAAAAKASEYQAKGYTAQKWFFRYGPAQGAEGFANNMAMATALRTAVGPQYKLMFDAFMGWDRNYATKMVQALQPLDPTWM
;
A
#
# COMPACT_ATOMS: atom_id res chain seq x y z
N MET A 1 24.99 -23.42 -7.05
CA MET A 1 24.04 -23.02 -8.12
C MET A 1 23.00 -24.10 -8.50
N LEU A 2 23.08 -25.36 -8.02
CA LEU A 2 22.20 -26.48 -8.45
C LEU A 2 20.94 -26.75 -7.58
N ARG A 3 20.41 -25.75 -6.84
CA ARG A 3 19.26 -25.91 -5.90
C ARG A 3 18.19 -24.81 -5.99
N LEU A 4 17.99 -24.17 -7.13
CA LEU A 4 17.32 -22.86 -7.14
C LEU A 4 15.82 -22.87 -6.76
N ASN A 5 15.04 -23.95 -6.95
CA ASN A 5 13.69 -24.10 -6.36
C ASN A 5 13.08 -25.49 -6.60
N ARG A 6 13.33 -26.50 -5.75
CA ARG A 6 12.94 -27.91 -6.02
C ARG A 6 11.42 -28.13 -6.25
N HIS A 7 10.56 -27.18 -5.90
CA HIS A 7 9.12 -27.26 -6.15
C HIS A 7 8.47 -25.94 -6.64
N GLY A 8 9.25 -24.93 -7.05
CA GLY A 8 8.73 -23.68 -7.63
C GLY A 8 7.78 -22.86 -6.75
N ARG A 9 7.70 -23.09 -5.43
CA ARG A 9 6.58 -22.62 -4.58
C ARG A 9 6.66 -21.15 -4.14
N SER A 10 7.67 -20.39 -4.58
CA SER A 10 7.86 -18.99 -4.18
C SER A 10 8.80 -18.23 -5.14
N GLY A 11 8.89 -16.91 -4.94
CA GLY A 11 9.82 -16.03 -5.64
C GLY A 11 9.60 -16.00 -7.15
N ILE A 12 10.69 -15.94 -7.91
CA ILE A 12 10.68 -15.81 -9.38
C ILE A 12 9.84 -16.87 -10.09
N PHE A 13 9.74 -18.09 -9.56
CA PHE A 13 8.94 -19.15 -10.16
C PHE A 13 7.44 -18.84 -10.08
N MET A 14 6.96 -18.40 -8.91
CA MET A 14 5.57 -17.97 -8.76
C MET A 14 5.31 -16.67 -9.54
N THR A 15 6.27 -15.74 -9.56
CA THR A 15 6.17 -14.52 -10.38
C THR A 15 6.04 -14.84 -11.87
N GLY A 16 6.77 -15.84 -12.38
CA GLY A 16 6.64 -16.30 -13.76
C GLY A 16 5.34 -17.06 -14.04
N LEU A 17 4.81 -17.78 -13.04
CA LEU A 17 3.53 -18.49 -13.15
C LEU A 17 2.32 -17.54 -13.14
N SER A 18 2.38 -16.44 -12.37
CA SER A 18 1.27 -15.48 -12.24
C SER A 18 0.70 -14.95 -13.57
N PRO A 19 1.50 -14.44 -14.53
CA PRO A 19 0.96 -13.97 -15.81
C PRO A 19 0.36 -15.10 -16.66
N LEU A 20 0.90 -16.32 -16.56
CA LEU A 20 0.32 -17.48 -17.23
C LEU A 20 -1.06 -17.83 -16.66
N ASP A 21 -1.19 -17.86 -15.33
CA ASP A 21 -2.48 -18.09 -14.68
C ASP A 21 -3.50 -17.00 -15.05
N CYS A 22 -3.11 -15.71 -15.02
CA CYS A 22 -3.95 -14.61 -15.50
C CYS A 22 -4.41 -14.80 -16.95
N ALA A 23 -3.51 -15.24 -17.85
CA ALA A 23 -3.83 -15.49 -19.25
C ALA A 23 -4.78 -16.68 -19.43
N LEU A 24 -4.63 -17.75 -18.63
CA LEU A 24 -5.54 -18.88 -18.63
C LEU A 24 -6.94 -18.47 -18.16
N TRP A 25 -7.04 -17.61 -17.14
CA TRP A 25 -8.33 -17.04 -16.70
C TRP A 25 -8.95 -16.12 -17.73
N ASP A 26 -8.16 -15.30 -18.42
CA ASP A 26 -8.65 -14.46 -19.52
C ASP A 26 -9.15 -15.30 -20.71
N LEU A 27 -8.39 -16.34 -21.10
CA LEU A 27 -8.81 -17.31 -22.11
C LEU A 27 -10.13 -17.99 -21.70
N LYS A 28 -10.25 -18.39 -20.43
CA LYS A 28 -11.48 -18.94 -19.86
C LYS A 28 -12.63 -17.94 -20.02
N GLY A 29 -12.44 -16.69 -19.60
CA GLY A 29 -13.44 -15.62 -19.76
C GLY A 29 -13.92 -15.49 -21.20
N LYS A 30 -12.98 -15.43 -22.15
CA LYS A 30 -13.26 -15.31 -23.58
C LYS A 30 -14.00 -16.53 -24.14
N ALA A 31 -13.58 -17.74 -23.79
CA ALA A 31 -14.22 -18.97 -24.27
C ALA A 31 -15.68 -19.12 -23.82
N TRP A 32 -16.01 -18.62 -22.62
CA TRP A 32 -17.36 -18.64 -22.08
C TRP A 32 -18.17 -17.35 -22.36
N GLY A 33 -17.56 -16.34 -22.99
CA GLY A 33 -18.20 -15.03 -23.20
C GLY A 33 -18.58 -14.32 -21.89
N GLN A 34 -17.83 -14.54 -20.80
CA GLN A 34 -18.11 -14.00 -19.48
C GLN A 34 -16.92 -13.21 -18.93
N PRO A 35 -17.14 -12.12 -18.18
CA PRO A 35 -16.07 -11.49 -17.43
C PRO A 35 -15.59 -12.41 -16.30
N ILE A 36 -14.28 -12.36 -15.98
CA ILE A 36 -13.62 -13.27 -15.03
C ILE A 36 -14.30 -13.25 -13.65
N TRP A 37 -14.71 -12.09 -13.13
CA TRP A 37 -15.36 -11.99 -11.83
C TRP A 37 -16.69 -12.76 -11.76
N ARG A 38 -17.39 -13.00 -12.88
CA ARG A 38 -18.57 -13.89 -12.90
C ARG A 38 -18.17 -15.35 -12.75
N LEU A 39 -17.07 -15.75 -13.40
CA LEU A 39 -16.52 -17.11 -13.29
C LEU A 39 -15.98 -17.41 -11.88
N LEU A 40 -15.59 -16.37 -11.13
CA LEU A 40 -15.11 -16.47 -9.75
C LEU A 40 -16.23 -16.49 -8.69
N GLY A 41 -17.51 -16.43 -9.10
CA GLY A 41 -18.65 -16.50 -8.17
C GLY A 41 -19.67 -15.38 -8.30
N GLY A 42 -19.49 -14.45 -9.24
CA GLY A 42 -20.45 -13.37 -9.47
C GLY A 42 -20.19 -12.11 -8.64
N PRO A 43 -21.06 -11.10 -8.77
CA PRO A 43 -20.87 -9.82 -8.09
C PRO A 43 -21.25 -9.97 -6.62
N THR A 44 -20.35 -9.52 -5.73
CA THR A 44 -20.64 -9.45 -4.28
C THR A 44 -20.88 -8.02 -3.79
N ARG A 45 -20.76 -7.04 -4.69
CA ARG A 45 -20.92 -5.60 -4.47
C ARG A 45 -21.08 -4.88 -5.82
N ASP A 46 -21.68 -3.71 -5.82
CA ASP A 46 -21.89 -2.90 -7.04
C ASP A 46 -20.64 -2.11 -7.46
N SER A 47 -19.77 -1.77 -6.51
CA SER A 47 -18.51 -1.05 -6.76
C SER A 47 -17.43 -1.42 -5.74
N VAL A 48 -16.16 -1.21 -6.11
CA VAL A 48 -15.00 -1.49 -5.25
C VAL A 48 -14.41 -0.14 -4.79
N PRO A 49 -14.37 0.16 -3.48
CA PRO A 49 -13.66 1.33 -2.97
C PRO A 49 -12.17 1.24 -3.28
N VAL A 50 -11.59 2.34 -3.77
CA VAL A 50 -10.16 2.45 -4.06
C VAL A 50 -9.52 3.51 -3.19
N TYR A 51 -8.24 3.32 -2.86
CA TYR A 51 -7.42 4.33 -2.20
C TYR A 51 -6.36 4.84 -3.18
N ALA A 52 -5.95 6.10 -3.03
CA ALA A 52 -4.82 6.63 -3.79
C ALA A 52 -3.51 6.13 -3.18
N SER A 53 -2.74 5.36 -3.96
CA SER A 53 -1.37 4.99 -3.60
C SER A 53 -0.44 6.15 -3.96
N MET A 54 0.11 6.84 -2.96
CA MET A 54 0.86 8.09 -3.11
C MET A 54 2.35 7.85 -3.41
N LEU A 55 2.67 6.73 -4.07
CA LEU A 55 4.04 6.37 -4.40
C LEU A 55 4.62 7.40 -5.38
N GLY A 56 5.84 7.85 -5.11
CA GLY A 56 6.53 8.86 -5.92
C GLY A 56 6.12 10.31 -5.62
N GLN A 57 5.17 10.54 -4.69
CA GLN A 57 4.93 11.89 -4.16
C GLN A 57 6.02 12.28 -3.15
N SER A 58 6.21 13.59 -2.97
CA SER A 58 7.11 14.11 -1.95
C SER A 58 6.66 13.70 -0.56
N ILE A 59 7.61 13.34 0.29
CA ILE A 59 7.41 12.98 1.70
C ILE A 59 7.72 14.15 2.64
N GLU A 60 8.17 15.28 2.10
CA GLU A 60 8.39 16.49 2.90
C GLU A 60 7.04 16.96 3.46
N PRO A 61 6.91 17.24 4.77
CA PRO A 61 5.62 17.39 5.43
C PRO A 61 4.62 18.32 4.75
N GLU A 62 5.07 19.52 4.35
CA GLU A 62 4.20 20.52 3.69
C GLU A 62 3.78 20.09 2.29
N ALA A 63 4.71 19.55 1.51
CA ALA A 63 4.42 19.07 0.16
C ALA A 63 3.51 17.84 0.19
N ALA A 64 3.72 16.94 1.15
CA ALA A 64 2.89 15.76 1.38
C ALA A 64 1.46 16.17 1.78
N ALA A 65 1.33 17.10 2.72
CA ALA A 65 0.04 17.66 3.14
C ALA A 65 -0.73 18.29 1.97
N ALA A 66 -0.09 19.16 1.19
CA ALA A 66 -0.71 19.79 0.02
C ALA A 66 -1.23 18.76 -0.98
N LYS A 67 -0.43 17.72 -1.24
CA LYS A 67 -0.81 16.66 -2.17
C LYS A 67 -1.90 15.75 -1.61
N ALA A 68 -1.92 15.52 -0.30
CA ALA A 68 -2.99 14.78 0.36
C ALA A 68 -4.34 15.50 0.22
N SER A 69 -4.38 16.81 0.46
CA SER A 69 -5.59 17.62 0.25
C SER A 69 -6.03 17.65 -1.21
N GLU A 70 -5.09 17.71 -2.16
CA GLU A 70 -5.40 17.63 -3.59
C GLU A 70 -6.10 16.30 -3.96
N TYR A 71 -5.59 15.17 -3.47
CA TYR A 71 -6.18 13.86 -3.77
C TYR A 71 -7.51 13.63 -3.04
N GLN A 72 -7.67 14.19 -1.84
CA GLN A 72 -8.97 14.25 -1.17
C GLN A 72 -9.98 15.04 -2.02
N ALA A 73 -9.60 16.20 -2.56
CA ALA A 73 -10.45 17.01 -3.42
C ALA A 73 -10.81 16.32 -4.75
N LYS A 74 -9.97 15.40 -5.23
CA LYS A 74 -10.25 14.52 -6.38
C LYS A 74 -11.29 13.42 -6.09
N GLY A 75 -11.77 13.31 -4.85
CA GLY A 75 -12.80 12.35 -4.45
C GLY A 75 -12.25 11.01 -3.93
N TYR A 76 -10.94 10.86 -3.77
CA TYR A 76 -10.41 9.70 -3.06
C TYR A 76 -10.82 9.77 -1.59
N THR A 77 -11.27 8.64 -1.04
CA THR A 77 -11.72 8.53 0.36
C THR A 77 -10.65 7.94 1.28
N ALA A 78 -9.52 7.54 0.72
CA ALA A 78 -8.40 6.94 1.43
C ALA A 78 -7.08 7.14 0.66
N GLN A 79 -5.97 7.22 1.39
CA GLN A 79 -4.62 7.35 0.81
C GLN A 79 -3.60 6.45 1.52
N LYS A 80 -2.65 5.91 0.77
CA LYS A 80 -1.48 5.19 1.30
C LYS A 80 -0.20 5.96 1.02
N TRP A 81 0.56 6.26 2.07
CA TRP A 81 1.82 7.01 2.04
C TRP A 81 3.01 6.14 2.42
N PHE A 82 4.22 6.52 1.99
CA PHE A 82 5.42 5.68 2.10
C PHE A 82 6.43 6.32 3.04
N PHE A 83 6.90 5.58 4.03
CA PHE A 83 8.00 6.02 4.87
C PHE A 83 9.33 5.84 4.17
N ARG A 84 10.24 6.81 4.33
CA ARG A 84 11.56 6.78 3.70
C ARG A 84 12.69 6.43 4.67
N TYR A 85 12.45 6.69 5.95
CA TYR A 85 13.46 6.53 6.98
C TYR A 85 13.21 5.24 7.77
N GLY A 86 14.27 4.53 8.08
CA GLY A 86 14.27 3.28 8.85
C GLY A 86 15.33 3.28 9.95
N PRO A 87 15.70 2.11 10.46
CA PRO A 87 16.61 1.99 11.61
C PRO A 87 17.94 2.72 11.44
N ALA A 88 18.48 2.75 10.23
CA ALA A 88 19.78 3.37 9.92
C ALA A 88 19.80 4.89 10.12
N GLN A 89 18.64 5.56 10.07
CA GLN A 89 18.53 7.01 10.26
C GLN A 89 18.21 7.41 11.71
N GLY A 90 18.11 6.44 12.63
CA GLY A 90 17.99 6.69 14.05
C GLY A 90 16.81 7.59 14.44
N ALA A 91 17.03 8.45 15.44
CA ALA A 91 16.00 9.34 16.00
C ALA A 91 15.54 10.43 15.02
N GLU A 92 16.44 10.92 14.17
CA GLU A 92 16.10 11.93 13.15
C GLU A 92 15.15 11.35 12.10
N GLY A 93 15.48 10.17 11.57
CA GLY A 93 14.59 9.47 10.62
C GLY A 93 13.22 9.15 11.22
N PHE A 94 13.18 8.75 12.49
CA PHE A 94 11.94 8.54 13.23
C PHE A 94 11.11 9.84 13.31
N ALA A 95 11.74 10.95 13.70
CA ALA A 95 11.08 12.25 13.79
C ALA A 95 10.56 12.72 12.42
N ASN A 96 11.32 12.52 11.35
CA ASN A 96 10.91 12.90 10.00
C ASN A 96 9.70 12.08 9.50
N ASN A 97 9.67 10.77 9.78
CA ASN A 97 8.48 9.95 9.49
C ASN A 97 7.25 10.44 10.27
N MET A 98 7.41 10.76 11.56
CA MET A 98 6.32 11.29 12.38
C MET A 98 5.84 12.66 11.92
N ALA A 99 6.75 13.54 11.49
CA ALA A 99 6.42 14.86 10.94
C ALA A 99 5.56 14.74 9.68
N MET A 100 5.95 13.87 8.74
CA MET A 100 5.15 13.59 7.54
C MET A 100 3.77 13.03 7.92
N ALA A 101 3.71 11.99 8.76
CA ALA A 101 2.44 11.37 9.15
C ALA A 101 1.49 12.36 9.85
N THR A 102 2.04 13.23 10.70
CA THR A 102 1.28 14.26 11.41
C THR A 102 0.74 15.30 10.43
N ALA A 103 1.58 15.81 9.52
CA ALA A 103 1.17 16.78 8.51
C ALA A 103 0.06 16.23 7.61
N LEU A 104 0.18 14.96 7.20
CA LEU A 104 -0.87 14.26 6.45
C LEU A 104 -2.19 14.22 7.21
N ARG A 105 -2.17 13.75 8.48
CA ARG A 105 -3.37 13.68 9.32
C ARG A 105 -4.01 15.05 9.51
N THR A 106 -3.20 16.09 9.76
CA THR A 106 -3.69 17.47 9.87
C THR A 106 -4.36 17.93 8.56
N ALA A 107 -3.79 17.61 7.41
CA ALA A 107 -4.26 18.08 6.11
C ALA A 107 -5.61 17.45 5.68
N VAL A 108 -5.81 16.15 5.92
CA VAL A 108 -7.01 15.43 5.47
C VAL A 108 -8.10 15.31 6.55
N GLY A 109 -7.78 15.65 7.80
CA GLY A 109 -8.68 15.60 8.94
C GLY A 109 -8.73 14.24 9.64
N PRO A 110 -9.41 14.15 10.80
CA PRO A 110 -9.32 13.01 11.70
C PRO A 110 -9.97 11.72 11.18
N GLN A 111 -11.00 11.82 10.34
CA GLN A 111 -11.77 10.66 9.88
C GLN A 111 -11.32 10.10 8.52
N TYR A 112 -10.40 10.79 7.84
CA TYR A 112 -9.94 10.35 6.53
C TYR A 112 -9.05 9.11 6.67
N LYS A 113 -9.25 8.11 5.81
CA LYS A 113 -8.50 6.86 5.91
C LYS A 113 -7.07 7.07 5.41
N LEU A 114 -6.11 6.93 6.31
CA LEU A 114 -4.69 7.00 6.01
C LEU A 114 -4.05 5.64 6.26
N MET A 115 -3.19 5.24 5.35
CA MET A 115 -2.39 4.05 5.43
C MET A 115 -0.93 4.42 5.25
N PHE A 116 -0.05 3.65 5.88
CA PHE A 116 1.39 3.82 5.71
C PHE A 116 2.03 2.54 5.19
N ASP A 117 3.16 2.68 4.49
CA ASP A 117 3.91 1.56 3.92
C ASP A 117 5.39 1.80 4.14
N ALA A 118 6.05 0.90 4.87
CA ALA A 118 7.49 0.95 5.14
C ALA A 118 8.32 0.18 4.10
N PHE A 119 7.68 -0.44 3.10
CA PHE A 119 8.29 -1.22 2.03
C PHE A 119 9.34 -2.23 2.52
N MET A 120 9.00 -2.98 3.58
CA MET A 120 9.88 -3.95 4.24
C MET A 120 11.21 -3.36 4.79
N GLY A 121 11.33 -2.03 4.86
CA GLY A 121 12.57 -1.33 5.23
C GLY A 121 12.84 -1.23 6.73
N TRP A 122 11.95 -1.73 7.57
CA TRP A 122 12.07 -1.66 9.03
C TRP A 122 12.32 -3.04 9.64
N ASP A 123 13.12 -3.06 10.69
CA ASP A 123 13.20 -4.22 11.58
C ASP A 123 12.05 -4.22 12.60
N ARG A 124 11.91 -5.33 13.34
CA ARG A 124 10.86 -5.51 14.36
C ARG A 124 10.86 -4.43 15.43
N ASN A 125 12.03 -3.99 15.87
CA ASN A 125 12.16 -3.06 17.00
C ASN A 125 11.75 -1.64 16.58
N TYR A 126 12.24 -1.18 15.42
CA TYR A 126 11.88 0.10 14.86
C TYR A 126 10.39 0.14 14.48
N ALA A 127 9.88 -0.90 13.82
CA ALA A 127 8.47 -1.01 13.45
C ALA A 127 7.56 -0.94 14.68
N THR A 128 7.89 -1.66 15.76
CA THR A 128 7.10 -1.63 16.99
C THR A 128 7.00 -0.21 17.57
N LYS A 129 8.12 0.51 17.64
CA LYS A 129 8.15 1.90 18.14
C LYS A 129 7.38 2.86 17.24
N MET A 130 7.53 2.74 15.92
CA MET A 130 6.82 3.58 14.96
C MET A 130 5.30 3.36 15.02
N VAL A 131 4.84 2.10 15.06
CA VAL A 131 3.41 1.77 15.17
C VAL A 131 2.80 2.37 16.44
N GLN A 132 3.48 2.24 17.58
CA GLN A 132 3.02 2.85 18.84
C GLN A 132 2.93 4.36 18.75
N ALA A 133 3.92 5.02 18.15
CA ALA A 133 3.92 6.48 17.98
C ALA A 133 2.87 6.96 16.97
N LEU A 134 2.52 6.16 15.98
CA LEU A 134 1.52 6.48 14.97
C LEU A 134 0.08 6.23 15.43
N GLN A 135 -0.13 5.48 16.52
CA GLN A 135 -1.46 5.16 17.04
C GLN A 135 -2.37 6.39 17.24
N PRO A 136 -1.91 7.53 17.78
CA PRO A 136 -2.75 8.72 17.92
C PRO A 136 -3.22 9.33 16.59
N LEU A 137 -2.56 9.00 15.47
CA LEU A 137 -2.93 9.44 14.13
C LEU A 137 -3.93 8.52 13.44
N ASP A 138 -4.39 7.45 14.11
CA ASP A 138 -5.41 6.50 13.66
C ASP A 138 -5.17 5.98 12.22
N PRO A 139 -4.03 5.33 11.93
CA PRO A 139 -3.80 4.70 10.64
C PRO A 139 -4.75 3.51 10.45
N THR A 140 -5.32 3.37 9.26
CA THR A 140 -6.15 2.22 8.88
C THR A 140 -5.34 0.93 8.79
N TRP A 141 -4.11 1.00 8.29
CA TRP A 141 -3.12 -0.07 8.37
C TRP A 141 -1.69 0.48 8.28
N MET A 142 -0.72 -0.39 8.51
CA MET A 142 0.69 -0.20 8.21
C MET A 142 1.31 -1.49 7.67
#